data_AF-A0A7R9WAM8-F1
#
_entry.id   AF-A0A7R9WAM8-F1
#
_cell.length_a   1.000
_cell.length_b   1.000
_cell.length_c   1.000
_cell.angle_alpha   90.00
_cell.angle_beta   90.00
_cell.angle_gamma   90.00
#
_symmetry.space_group_name_H-M   'P 1'
#
loop_
_entity.id
_entity.type
_entity.pdbx_description
1 polymer ?
#
loop_
_entity_poly.entity_id
_entity_poly.type
_entity_poly.pdbx_seq_one_letter_code
_entity_poly.pdbx_strand_id
1 'polypeptide(L)'
;GARAATFPMSFWTSNALIVRGFSLRQWMQDNKKKVPKMMETLGKLVRAEKLVAQYTDYELSSEFAEALEHACEDGKCTKVLLRVNDIGTTYDSATTTTSDSA
;
A
#
# COMPACT_ATOMS: atom_id res chain seq x y z
N GLY A 1 -8.69 -2.33 17.01
CA GLY A 1 -7.66 -1.33 16.76
C GLY A 1 -6.30 -1.87 17.15
N ALA A 2 -5.39 -2.07 16.19
CA ALA A 2 -4.01 -2.41 16.51
C ALA A 2 -3.29 -1.19 17.12
N ARG A 3 -2.97 -1.24 18.42
CA ARG A 3 -2.11 -0.24 19.07
C ARG A 3 -0.72 -0.31 18.45
N ALA A 4 -0.13 0.84 18.15
CA ALA A 4 1.28 0.93 17.78
C ALA A 4 2.13 0.21 18.84
N ALA A 5 3.08 -0.62 18.41
CA ALA A 5 3.95 -1.34 19.32
C ALA A 5 4.81 -0.33 20.10
N THR A 6 4.52 -0.18 21.39
CA THR A 6 5.30 0.64 22.32
C THR A 6 6.31 -0.20 23.06
N PHE A 7 7.57 0.21 23.02
CA PHE A 7 8.68 -0.46 23.71
C PHE A 7 9.36 0.52 24.67
N PRO A 8 9.70 0.09 25.91
CA PRO A 8 10.43 0.93 26.85
C PRO A 8 11.84 1.26 26.33
N MET A 9 12.34 2.47 26.60
CA MET A 9 13.63 2.95 26.08
C MET A 9 14.81 2.03 26.44
N SER A 10 14.78 1.40 27.61
CA SER A 10 15.79 0.44 28.04
C SER A 10 15.92 -0.76 27.10
N PHE A 11 14.83 -1.17 26.43
CA PHE A 11 14.86 -2.27 25.47
C PHE A 11 15.76 -1.94 24.26
N TRP A 12 15.76 -0.68 23.82
CA TRP A 12 16.55 -0.21 22.68
C TRP A 12 18.03 -0.02 23.03
N THR A 13 18.31 0.58 24.19
CA THR A 13 19.68 0.95 24.59
C THR A 13 20.50 -0.23 25.11
N SER A 14 19.85 -1.22 25.72
CA SER A 14 20.56 -2.36 26.35
C SER A 14 21.04 -3.41 25.34
N ASN A 15 20.43 -3.46 24.15
CA ASN A 15 20.60 -4.54 23.17
C ASN A 15 21.25 -4.08 21.85
N ALA A 16 21.81 -2.87 21.78
CA ALA A 16 22.39 -2.29 20.56
C ALA A 16 21.47 -2.40 19.31
N LEU A 17 20.15 -2.28 19.52
CA LEU A 17 19.17 -2.41 18.44
C LEU A 17 19.14 -1.13 17.59
N ILE A 18 19.38 -1.27 16.29
CA ILE A 18 19.26 -0.18 15.33
C ILE A 18 17.84 -0.20 14.76
N VAL A 19 17.04 0.81 15.09
CA VAL A 19 15.71 1.01 14.50
C VAL A 19 15.84 1.86 13.24
N ARG A 20 15.42 1.32 12.09
CA ARG A 20 15.35 2.06 10.83
C ARG A 20 13.93 2.02 10.29
N GLY A 21 13.29 3.17 10.17
CA GLY A 21 12.06 3.30 9.40
C GLY A 21 12.33 3.04 7.92
N PHE A 22 11.43 2.32 7.27
CA PHE A 22 11.50 2.08 5.82
C PHE A 22 10.28 2.68 5.13
N SER A 23 10.53 3.65 4.24
CA SER A 23 9.51 4.20 3.34
C SER A 23 9.74 3.67 1.94
N LEU A 24 8.84 2.79 1.48
CA LEU A 24 8.90 2.25 0.12
C LEU A 24 8.84 3.36 -0.93
N ARG A 25 7.98 4.37 -0.71
CA ARG A 25 7.82 5.52 -1.61
C ARG A 25 9.15 6.27 -1.78
N GLN A 26 9.79 6.63 -0.67
CA GLN A 26 11.06 7.34 -0.69
C GLN A 26 12.15 6.49 -1.37
N TRP A 27 12.24 5.22 -0.98
CA TRP A 27 13.23 4.31 -1.55
C TRP A 27 13.10 4.18 -3.08
N MET A 28 11.87 4.06 -3.60
CA MET A 28 11.62 3.98 -5.04
C MET A 28 12.02 5.26 -5.78
N GLN A 29 11.78 6.43 -5.17
CA GLN A 29 12.20 7.72 -5.74
C GLN A 29 13.73 7.84 -5.81
N ASP A 30 14.44 7.39 -4.78
CA ASP A 30 15.90 7.46 -4.69
C ASP A 30 16.59 6.37 -5.54
N ASN A 31 15.90 5.26 -5.81
CA ASN A 31 16.46 4.08 -6.46
C ASN A 31 15.78 3.72 -7.79
N LYS A 32 15.36 4.71 -8.59
CA LYS A 32 14.61 4.50 -9.86
C LYS A 32 15.21 3.42 -10.77
N LYS A 33 16.54 3.37 -10.90
CA LYS A 33 17.24 2.36 -11.72
C LYS A 33 17.13 0.92 -11.19
N LYS A 34 16.86 0.73 -9.89
CA LYS A 34 16.72 -0.59 -9.25
C LYS A 34 15.28 -1.10 -9.23
N VAL A 35 14.30 -0.21 -9.42
CA VAL A 35 12.86 -0.58 -9.42
C VAL A 35 12.53 -1.69 -10.41
N PRO A 36 13.02 -1.68 -11.68
CA PRO A 36 12.73 -2.77 -12.61
C PRO A 36 13.21 -4.13 -12.09
N LYS A 37 14.41 -4.18 -11.50
CA LYS A 37 14.97 -5.43 -10.96
C LYS A 37 14.18 -5.92 -9.75
N MET A 38 13.74 -5.00 -8.88
CA MET A 38 12.86 -5.33 -7.76
C MET A 38 11.54 -5.95 -8.24
N MET A 39 10.89 -5.33 -9.23
CA MET A 39 9.63 -5.85 -9.80
C MET A 39 9.82 -7.22 -10.48
N GLU A 40 10.93 -7.42 -11.19
CA GLU A 40 11.28 -8.72 -11.78
C GLU A 40 11.42 -9.81 -10.70
N THR A 41 12.10 -9.49 -9.59
CA THR A 41 12.26 -10.41 -8.46
C THR A 41 10.91 -10.74 -7.81
N LEU A 42 10.03 -9.74 -7.62
CA LEU A 42 8.68 -9.97 -7.10
C LEU A 42 7.90 -10.92 -8.02
N GLY A 43 7.93 -10.69 -9.33
CA GLY A 43 7.28 -11.57 -10.32
C GLY A 43 7.81 -13.01 -10.28
N LYS A 44 9.12 -13.20 -10.09
CA LYS A 44 9.71 -14.55 -9.92
C LYS A 44 9.22 -15.25 -8.66
N LEU A 45 9.07 -14.52 -7.55
CA LEU A 45 8.57 -15.08 -6.30
C LEU A 45 7.09 -15.45 -6.39
N VAL A 46 6.28 -14.62 -7.04
CA VAL A 46 4.86 -14.92 -7.32
C VAL A 46 4.74 -16.16 -8.21
N ARG A 47 5.49 -16.20 -9.31
CA ARG A 47 5.49 -17.36 -10.23
C ARG A 47 5.95 -18.66 -9.55
N ALA A 48 6.85 -18.56 -8.59
CA ALA A 48 7.32 -19.71 -7.80
C ALA A 48 6.40 -20.04 -6.61
N GLU A 49 5.24 -19.39 -6.49
CA GLU A 49 4.28 -19.55 -5.38
C GLU A 49 4.88 -19.26 -3.99
N LYS A 50 6.01 -18.55 -3.94
CA LYS A 50 6.68 -18.15 -2.70
C LYS A 50 6.14 -16.85 -2.13
N LEU A 51 5.34 -16.13 -2.91
CA LEU A 51 4.68 -14.90 -2.52
C LEU A 51 3.23 -14.96 -3.00
N VAL A 52 2.33 -15.26 -2.08
CA VAL A 52 0.88 -15.34 -2.31
C VAL A 52 0.18 -14.38 -1.36
N ALA A 53 -0.75 -13.60 -1.90
CA ALA A 53 -1.62 -12.75 -1.10
C ALA A 53 -3.05 -13.29 -1.19
N GLN A 54 -3.68 -13.53 -0.04
CA GLN A 54 -5.12 -13.76 -0.01
C GLN A 54 -5.83 -12.44 -0.26
N TYR A 55 -6.86 -12.46 -1.09
CA TYR A 55 -7.62 -11.27 -1.44
C TYR A 55 -9.12 -11.54 -1.46
N THR A 56 -9.88 -10.46 -1.32
CA THR A 56 -11.33 -10.43 -1.47
C THR A 56 -11.65 -9.44 -2.57
N ASP A 57 -12.33 -9.92 -3.60
CA ASP A 57 -12.71 -9.11 -4.76
C ASP A 57 -14.01 -8.36 -4.49
N TYR A 58 -14.01 -7.11 -4.90
CA TYR A 58 -15.17 -6.23 -4.91
C TYR A 58 -15.26 -5.51 -6.26
N GLU A 59 -16.46 -5.24 -6.74
CA GLU A 59 -16.71 -4.41 -7.90
C GLU A 59 -16.72 -2.93 -7.51
N LEU A 60 -15.88 -2.12 -8.16
CA LEU A 60 -15.68 -0.72 -7.79
C LEU A 60 -16.97 0.11 -7.88
N SER A 61 -17.83 -0.15 -8.86
CA SER A 61 -19.01 0.67 -9.15
C SER A 61 -20.14 0.47 -8.13
N SER A 62 -20.31 -0.75 -7.64
CA SER A 62 -21.44 -1.15 -6.79
C SER A 62 -21.04 -1.47 -5.35
N GLU A 63 -19.80 -1.90 -5.11
CA GLU A 63 -19.37 -2.49 -3.82
C GLU A 63 -18.28 -1.67 -3.12
N PHE A 64 -17.97 -0.45 -3.58
CA PHE A 64 -16.89 0.36 -2.99
C PHE A 64 -17.07 0.65 -1.50
N ALA A 65 -18.30 0.95 -1.06
CA ALA A 65 -18.58 1.25 0.34
C ALA A 65 -18.29 0.03 1.25
N GLU A 66 -18.71 -1.15 0.81
CA GLU A 66 -18.45 -2.41 1.53
C GLU A 66 -16.95 -2.76 1.52
N ALA A 67 -16.29 -2.57 0.37
CA ALA A 67 -14.86 -2.77 0.24
C ALA A 67 -14.06 -1.85 1.19
N LEU A 68 -14.52 -0.61 1.37
CA LEU A 68 -13.92 0.34 2.30
C LEU A 68 -14.14 -0.08 3.76
N GLU A 69 -15.35 -0.51 4.11
CA GLU A 69 -15.66 -1.05 5.44
C GLU A 69 -14.77 -2.26 5.75
N HIS A 70 -14.66 -3.21 4.82
CA HIS A 70 -13.73 -4.33 4.94
C HIS A 70 -12.29 -3.86 5.18
N ALA A 71 -11.80 -2.90 4.40
CA ALA A 71 -10.43 -2.39 4.54
C ALA A 71 -10.17 -1.72 5.90
N CYS A 72 -11.20 -1.15 6.53
CA CYS A 72 -11.13 -0.53 7.86
C CYS A 72 -11.30 -1.54 9.01
N GLU A 73 -11.90 -2.69 8.75
CA GLU A 73 -12.07 -3.74 9.74
C GLU A 73 -10.74 -4.45 10.07
N ASP A 74 -10.41 -4.47 11.35
CA ASP A 74 -9.29 -5.27 11.84
C ASP A 74 -9.63 -6.76 11.74
N GLY A 75 -8.64 -7.58 11.36
CA GLY A 75 -8.73 -9.05 11.47
C GLY A 75 -9.26 -9.79 10.25
N LYS A 76 -9.71 -9.11 9.18
CA LYS A 76 -10.14 -9.77 7.95
C LYS A 76 -9.00 -10.41 7.12
N CYS A 77 -7.73 -10.14 7.45
CA CYS A 77 -6.51 -10.83 6.98
C CYS A 77 -6.35 -11.06 5.47
N THR A 78 -7.19 -10.43 4.64
CA THR A 78 -7.11 -10.45 3.18
C THR A 78 -6.86 -9.04 2.65
N LYS A 79 -6.37 -8.95 1.42
CA LYS A 79 -6.28 -7.69 0.68
C LYS A 79 -7.59 -7.43 -0.06
N VAL A 80 -8.08 -6.20 -0.01
CA VAL A 80 -9.22 -5.77 -0.83
C VAL A 80 -8.73 -5.51 -2.25
N LEU A 81 -9.35 -6.16 -3.23
CA LEU A 81 -9.11 -5.94 -4.67
C LEU A 81 -10.36 -5.32 -5.29
N LEU A 82 -10.20 -4.17 -5.93
CA LEU A 82 -11.29 -3.46 -6.61
C LEU A 82 -11.22 -3.74 -8.11
N ARG A 83 -12.23 -4.45 -8.63
CA ARG A 83 -12.39 -4.72 -10.06
C ARG A 83 -13.02 -3.52 -10.75
N VAL A 84 -12.43 -3.11 -11.86
CA VAL A 84 -12.93 -2.04 -12.72
C VAL A 84 -13.30 -2.66 -14.06
N ASN A 85 -14.61 -2.85 -14.30
CA ASN A 85 -15.11 -3.42 -15.54
C ASN A 85 -15.27 -2.34 -16.64
N ASP A 86 -15.48 -1.09 -16.25
CA ASP A 86 -15.62 0.05 -17.17
C ASP A 86 -14.32 0.89 -17.22
N ILE A 87 -13.37 0.50 -18.07
CA ILE A 87 -12.21 1.34 -18.44
C ILE A 87 -12.67 2.38 -19.49
N GLY A 88 -13.71 3.13 -19.17
CA GLY A 88 -14.49 3.90 -20.15
C GLY A 88 -14.50 5.42 -19.97
N THR A 89 -14.10 5.95 -18.81
CA THR A 89 -13.96 7.41 -18.64
C THR A 89 -12.73 7.70 -17.78
N THR A 90 -11.69 8.19 -18.44
CA THR A 90 -10.56 8.84 -17.78
C THR A 90 -11.14 10.01 -16.97
N TYR A 91 -11.03 9.97 -15.63
CA TYR A 91 -11.22 11.18 -14.84
C TYR A 91 -10.02 12.09 -15.12
N ASP A 92 -10.19 13.04 -16.04
CA ASP A 92 -9.20 14.08 -16.29
C ASP A 92 -8.94 14.81 -14.97
N SER A 93 -7.72 14.64 -14.47
CA SER A 93 -7.21 15.38 -13.34
C SER A 93 -6.85 16.78 -13.81
N ALA A 94 -7.82 17.69 -13.95
CA ALA A 94 -7.53 19.09 -14.23
C ALA A 94 -8.67 20.04 -13.84
N THR A 95 -8.70 20.46 -12.57
CA THR A 95 -8.87 21.91 -12.28
C THR A 95 -8.28 22.26 -10.91
N THR A 96 -6.95 22.37 -10.88
CA THR A 96 -6.31 23.29 -9.94
C THR A 96 -6.46 24.69 -10.54
N THR A 97 -7.50 25.43 -10.17
CA THR A 97 -7.49 26.89 -10.29
C THR A 97 -7.22 27.47 -8.91
N THR A 98 -5.92 27.58 -8.63
CA THR A 98 -5.43 28.71 -7.84
C THR A 98 -5.87 30.00 -8.52
N SER A 99 -6.67 30.80 -7.84
CA SER A 99 -6.73 32.24 -8.13
C SER A 99 -6.58 32.95 -6.80
N ASP A 100 -5.34 33.38 -6.62
CA ASP A 100 -4.83 34.26 -5.60
C ASP A 100 -5.52 35.63 -5.67
N SER A 101 -5.81 36.16 -4.49
CA SER A 101 -5.79 37.56 -4.05
C SER A 101 -5.55 38.67 -5.08
N ALA A 102 -6.48 39.63 -5.14
CA ALA A 102 -6.21 41.07 -5.20
C ALA A 102 -7.38 41.84 -4.58
#